data_AF-A0A843E8I8-F1
#
_entry.id   AF-A0A843E8I8-F1
#
_cell.length_a   1.000
_cell.length_b   1.000
_cell.length_c   1.000
_cell.angle_alpha   90.00
_cell.angle_beta   90.00
_cell.angle_gamma   90.00
#
_symmetry.space_group_name_H-M   'P 1'
#
loop_
_entity.id
_entity.type
_entity.pdbx_description
1 polymer ?
#
loop_
_entity_poly.entity_id
_entity_poly.type
_entity_poly.pdbx_seq_one_letter_code
_entity_poly.pdbx_strand_id
1 'polypeptide(L)'
;MINFEICDRGEAEYEGSRFFGDPVVPEKWADKEPWPEDDIFMCQINLADLDGYDVEGLLPAEGYLYFFADLTDGIEIHPILSTQEPDTIYEDCNMGFEEDISDDIFTDWVIRFGKGKGSILERVDDRIVLLEFDPRHTQMDFLKDIGGKVRVTVPESEIKAGVIAGAVTEVI
;
A
#
# COMPACT_ATOMS: atom_id res chain seq x y z
N MET A 1 0.05 -12.65 11.02
CA MET A 1 0.70 -11.33 11.05
C MET A 1 2.11 -11.49 10.53
N ILE A 2 2.46 -10.67 9.54
CA ILE A 2 3.79 -10.52 8.97
C ILE A 2 4.23 -9.09 9.28
N ASN A 3 5.41 -8.92 9.86
CA ASN A 3 5.95 -7.59 10.12
C ASN A 3 6.72 -7.07 8.90
N PHE A 4 6.73 -5.76 8.70
CA PHE A 4 7.62 -5.12 7.74
C PHE A 4 8.29 -3.86 8.29
N GLU A 5 9.44 -3.54 7.71
CA GLU A 5 10.11 -2.24 7.87
C GLU A 5 10.00 -1.44 6.58
N ILE A 6 9.94 -0.11 6.72
CA ILE A 6 10.03 0.84 5.61
C ILE A 6 11.45 1.40 5.66
N CYS A 7 12.21 1.18 4.60
CA CYS A 7 13.59 1.60 4.49
C CYS A 7 13.71 2.87 3.66
N ASP A 8 14.56 3.79 4.11
CA ASP A 8 15.01 4.92 3.29
C ASP A 8 15.83 4.42 2.09
N ARG A 9 15.63 5.09 0.96
CA ARG A 9 16.48 5.11 -0.24
C ARG A 9 17.20 3.80 -0.51
N GLY A 10 16.51 2.91 -1.20
CA GLY A 10 17.11 1.87 -2.02
C GLY A 10 16.46 1.91 -3.39
N GLU A 11 17.18 1.54 -4.45
CA GLU A 11 16.51 1.17 -5.70
C GLU A 11 15.61 -0.02 -5.34
N ALA A 12 14.31 0.24 -5.24
CA ALA A 12 13.35 -0.85 -5.27
C ALA A 12 13.58 -1.55 -6.61
N GLU A 13 13.55 -2.88 -6.62
CA GLU A 13 13.29 -3.53 -7.89
C GLU A 13 11.99 -2.93 -8.42
N TYR A 14 11.94 -2.68 -9.72
CA TYR A 14 10.81 -2.00 -10.34
C TYR A 14 9.47 -2.63 -9.93
N GLU A 15 9.43 -3.95 -9.77
CA GLU A 15 8.28 -4.75 -9.34
C GLU A 15 8.15 -4.96 -7.81
N GLY A 16 9.07 -4.45 -7.00
CA GLY A 16 9.14 -4.73 -5.56
C GLY A 16 8.15 -3.92 -4.72
N SER A 17 7.89 -4.41 -3.51
CA SER A 17 7.04 -3.72 -2.52
C SER A 17 7.66 -2.40 -2.04
N ARG A 18 6.91 -1.30 -2.12
CA ARG A 18 7.36 0.05 -1.75
C ARG A 18 6.21 0.97 -1.35
N PHE A 19 6.54 1.98 -0.55
CA PHE A 19 5.75 3.20 -0.47
C PHE A 19 6.25 4.19 -1.52
N PHE A 20 5.30 4.92 -2.13
CA PHE A 20 5.55 6.01 -3.07
C PHE A 20 6.43 5.65 -4.27
N GLY A 21 6.88 6.67 -5.02
CA GLY A 21 7.50 6.51 -6.33
C GLY A 21 6.49 6.10 -7.39
N ASP A 22 6.98 5.74 -8.57
CA ASP A 22 6.12 5.34 -9.69
C ASP A 22 5.75 3.85 -9.56
N PRO A 23 4.45 3.49 -9.51
CA PRO A 23 4.03 2.10 -9.45
C PRO A 23 4.17 1.38 -10.79
N VAL A 24 4.32 0.07 -10.71
CA VAL A 24 4.06 -0.82 -11.86
C VAL A 24 2.57 -1.13 -11.84
N VAL A 25 1.87 -0.91 -12.94
CA VAL A 25 0.45 -1.22 -13.04
C VAL A 25 0.15 -1.97 -14.34
N PRO A 26 -0.99 -2.67 -14.44
CA PRO A 26 -1.47 -3.18 -15.72
C PRO A 26 -1.66 -2.03 -16.73
N GLU A 27 -1.20 -2.17 -17.97
CA GLU A 27 -1.30 -1.16 -19.05
C GLU A 27 -2.67 -0.48 -19.11
N LYS A 28 -3.74 -1.28 -18.99
CA LYS A 28 -5.13 -0.78 -19.05
C LYS A 28 -5.51 0.22 -17.94
N TRP A 29 -4.72 0.31 -16.87
CA TRP A 29 -4.91 1.24 -15.76
C TRP A 29 -4.20 2.56 -16.03
N ALA A 30 -3.02 2.53 -16.65
CA ALA A 30 -2.30 3.75 -17.04
C ALA A 30 -3.14 4.64 -17.98
N ASP A 31 -3.99 4.03 -18.82
CA ASP A 31 -4.88 4.75 -19.73
C ASP A 31 -6.22 5.21 -19.11
N LYS A 32 -6.61 4.70 -17.94
CA LYS A 32 -8.00 4.82 -17.44
C LYS A 32 -8.16 5.00 -15.93
N GLU A 33 -7.07 5.12 -15.18
CA GLU A 33 -7.01 5.27 -13.71
C GLU A 33 -8.14 4.53 -12.96
N PRO A 34 -7.89 3.34 -12.42
CA PRO A 34 -8.91 2.61 -11.67
C PRO A 34 -9.17 3.23 -10.28
N TRP A 35 -8.47 4.29 -9.90
CA TRP A 35 -8.64 5.05 -8.64
C TRP A 35 -9.06 6.50 -8.95
N PRO A 36 -9.61 7.23 -7.96
CA PRO A 36 -9.98 8.65 -8.11
C PRO A 36 -8.77 9.55 -8.42
N GLU A 37 -8.96 10.58 -9.26
CA GLU A 37 -7.91 11.54 -9.66
C GLU A 37 -7.29 12.30 -8.48
N ASP A 38 -8.02 12.44 -7.36
CA ASP A 38 -7.59 13.17 -6.17
C ASP A 38 -6.85 12.29 -5.14
N ASP A 39 -6.74 10.97 -5.38
CA ASP A 39 -6.04 10.08 -4.46
C ASP A 39 -4.54 10.03 -4.75
N ILE A 40 -3.72 10.07 -3.69
CA ILE A 40 -2.27 9.90 -3.77
C ILE A 40 -1.94 8.41 -3.83
N PHE A 41 -1.17 7.97 -4.82
CA PHE A 41 -0.56 6.64 -4.78
C PHE A 41 0.40 6.56 -3.59
N MET A 42 0.07 5.70 -2.63
CA MET A 42 0.79 5.60 -1.36
C MET A 42 1.71 4.39 -1.30
N CYS A 43 1.26 3.23 -1.78
CA CYS A 43 1.98 1.98 -1.58
C CYS A 43 1.62 0.93 -2.64
N GLN A 44 2.62 0.17 -3.08
CA GLN A 44 2.42 -1.12 -3.75
C GLN A 44 3.07 -2.24 -2.94
N ILE A 45 2.39 -3.37 -2.85
CA ILE A 45 2.93 -4.60 -2.28
C ILE A 45 2.84 -5.68 -3.35
N ASN A 46 3.99 -6.17 -3.78
CA ASN A 46 4.06 -7.34 -4.64
C ASN A 46 3.76 -8.58 -3.80
N LEU A 47 2.74 -9.34 -4.16
CA LEU A 47 2.32 -10.50 -3.40
C LEU A 47 3.38 -11.62 -3.41
N ALA A 48 4.24 -11.65 -4.43
CA ALA A 48 5.37 -12.58 -4.46
C ALA A 48 6.41 -12.28 -3.34
N ASP A 49 6.52 -11.03 -2.88
CA ASP A 49 7.41 -10.69 -1.76
C ASP A 49 6.90 -11.24 -0.41
N LEU A 50 5.62 -11.62 -0.36
CA LEU A 50 5.01 -12.27 0.80
C LEU A 50 5.17 -13.79 0.76
N ASP A 51 5.73 -14.36 -0.31
CA ASP A 51 5.97 -15.80 -0.41
C ASP A 51 6.88 -16.27 0.75
N GLY A 52 6.52 -17.42 1.32
CA GLY A 52 7.14 -17.94 2.54
C GLY A 52 6.74 -17.24 3.85
N TYR A 53 6.03 -16.11 3.81
CA TYR A 53 5.46 -15.45 4.99
C TYR A 53 3.96 -15.70 5.14
N ASP A 54 3.19 -15.66 4.05
CA ASP A 54 1.75 -15.99 4.05
C ASP A 54 1.50 -17.51 4.04
N VAL A 55 1.82 -18.16 5.17
CA VAL A 55 1.69 -19.62 5.32
C VAL A 55 0.25 -20.14 5.22
N GLU A 56 -0.73 -19.26 5.37
CA GLU A 56 -2.15 -19.63 5.31
C GLU A 56 -2.75 -19.42 3.91
N GLY A 57 -2.03 -18.76 3.01
CA GLY A 57 -2.51 -18.41 1.67
C GLY A 57 -3.75 -17.53 1.73
N LEU A 58 -3.71 -16.49 2.57
CA LEU A 58 -4.79 -15.51 2.66
C LEU A 58 -4.90 -14.70 1.37
N LEU A 59 -3.77 -14.30 0.79
CA LEU A 59 -3.71 -13.59 -0.48
C LEU A 59 -3.35 -14.53 -1.63
N PRO A 60 -3.65 -14.16 -2.89
CA PRO A 60 -3.07 -14.82 -4.05
C PRO A 60 -1.54 -14.84 -3.98
N ALA A 61 -0.91 -15.88 -4.52
CA ALA A 61 0.55 -16.01 -4.52
C ALA A 61 1.26 -15.00 -5.44
N GLU A 62 0.54 -14.46 -6.43
CA GLU A 62 1.03 -13.51 -7.41
C GLU A 62 0.02 -12.38 -7.58
N GLY A 63 0.50 -11.22 -8.03
CA GLY A 63 -0.28 -10.00 -8.15
C GLY A 63 0.20 -8.94 -7.16
N TYR A 64 -0.62 -7.90 -6.99
CA TYR A 64 -0.27 -6.71 -6.24
C TYR A 64 -1.44 -6.21 -5.40
N LEU A 65 -1.11 -5.68 -4.23
CA LEU A 65 -1.96 -4.76 -3.50
C LEU A 65 -1.45 -3.34 -3.74
N TYR A 66 -2.33 -2.47 -4.21
CA TYR A 66 -2.07 -1.05 -4.34
C TYR A 66 -2.90 -0.30 -3.30
N PHE A 67 -2.36 0.78 -2.75
CA PHE A 67 -3.03 1.60 -1.77
C PHE A 67 -2.98 3.06 -2.22
N PHE A 68 -4.15 3.68 -2.29
CA PHE A 68 -4.36 5.07 -2.68
C PHE A 68 -4.93 5.81 -1.48
N ALA A 69 -4.43 7.01 -1.18
CA ALA A 69 -4.80 7.78 0.00
C ALA A 69 -5.58 9.03 -0.42
N ASP A 70 -6.81 9.19 0.10
CA ASP A 70 -7.56 10.44 0.08
C ASP A 70 -7.33 11.17 1.40
N LEU A 71 -6.87 12.41 1.31
CA LEU A 71 -6.55 13.28 2.45
C LEU A 71 -7.53 14.46 2.60
N THR A 72 -8.58 14.53 1.77
CA THR A 72 -9.49 15.69 1.67
C THR A 72 -10.30 15.91 2.95
N ASP A 73 -10.90 14.83 3.49
CA ASP A 73 -11.81 14.86 4.64
C ASP A 73 -11.34 13.92 5.79
N GLY A 74 -10.02 13.77 5.95
CA GLY A 74 -9.42 12.87 6.94
C GLY A 74 -8.35 12.02 6.30
N ILE A 75 -8.16 10.80 6.79
CA ILE A 75 -7.26 9.82 6.16
C ILE A 75 -8.13 8.63 5.77
N GLU A 76 -8.35 8.49 4.47
CA GLU A 76 -8.97 7.30 3.89
C GLU A 76 -7.96 6.64 2.95
N ILE A 77 -7.83 5.32 3.05
CA ILE A 77 -6.95 4.53 2.19
C ILE A 77 -7.76 3.46 1.49
N HIS A 78 -7.66 3.47 0.17
CA HIS A 78 -8.37 2.61 -0.76
C HIS A 78 -7.44 1.51 -1.30
N PRO A 79 -7.47 0.30 -0.72
CA PRO A 79 -6.72 -0.83 -1.24
C PRO A 79 -7.38 -1.43 -2.49
N ILE A 80 -6.56 -1.76 -3.49
CA ILE A 80 -6.96 -2.50 -4.69
C ILE A 80 -6.10 -3.76 -4.79
N LEU A 81 -6.75 -4.93 -4.83
CA LEU A 81 -6.12 -6.21 -5.13
C LEU A 81 -6.22 -6.48 -6.63
N SER A 82 -5.08 -6.71 -7.30
CA SER A 82 -5.04 -7.09 -8.71
C SER A 82 -4.10 -8.26 -8.94
N THR A 83 -4.61 -9.29 -9.60
CA THR A 83 -3.82 -10.44 -10.10
C THR A 83 -3.50 -10.32 -11.59
N GLN A 84 -3.69 -9.14 -12.16
CA GLN A 84 -3.35 -8.89 -13.55
C GLN A 84 -1.85 -8.60 -13.68
N GLU A 85 -1.27 -9.01 -14.79
CA GLU A 85 0.13 -8.73 -15.11
C GLU A 85 0.35 -7.20 -15.14
N PRO A 86 1.29 -6.69 -14.33
CA PRO A 86 1.67 -5.30 -14.35
C PRO A 86 2.90 -5.14 -15.23
N ASP A 87 2.74 -4.39 -16.32
CA ASP A 87 3.70 -4.31 -17.42
C ASP A 87 4.05 -2.86 -17.79
N THR A 88 3.49 -1.89 -17.06
CA THR A 88 3.59 -0.47 -17.38
C THR A 88 3.99 0.35 -16.15
N ILE A 89 4.96 1.25 -16.32
CA ILE A 89 5.30 2.25 -15.30
C ILE A 89 4.25 3.34 -15.41
N TYR A 90 3.56 3.64 -14.33
CA TYR A 90 2.73 4.83 -14.28
C TYR A 90 3.57 5.99 -13.75
N GLU A 91 4.29 6.63 -14.68
CA GLU A 91 5.20 7.74 -14.40
C GLU A 91 4.44 8.96 -13.86
N ASP A 92 5.07 9.68 -12.94
CA ASP A 92 4.58 10.95 -12.39
C ASP A 92 3.21 10.81 -11.69
N CYS A 93 2.91 9.64 -11.13
CA CYS A 93 1.57 9.29 -10.61
C CYS A 93 1.07 10.20 -9.46
N ASN A 94 1.99 10.86 -8.75
CA ASN A 94 1.70 11.79 -7.66
C ASN A 94 1.97 13.25 -8.05
N MET A 95 2.20 13.54 -9.33
CA MET A 95 2.44 14.91 -9.79
C MET A 95 1.21 15.78 -9.51
N GLY A 96 1.43 16.93 -8.89
CA GLY A 96 0.37 17.86 -8.48
C GLY A 96 0.09 17.87 -6.98
N PHE A 97 0.59 16.90 -6.21
CA PHE A 97 0.43 16.84 -4.76
C PHE A 97 1.63 17.39 -3.96
N GLU A 98 2.69 17.84 -4.64
CA GLU A 98 3.94 18.27 -4.00
C GLU A 98 3.78 19.46 -3.05
N GLU A 99 2.89 20.40 -3.35
CA GLU A 99 2.75 21.64 -2.57
C GLU A 99 2.06 21.39 -1.21
N ASP A 100 1.28 20.32 -1.11
CA ASP A 100 0.40 20.07 0.04
C ASP A 100 0.92 18.99 1.00
N ILE A 101 1.92 18.19 0.59
CA ILE A 101 2.34 16.98 1.33
C ILE A 101 3.84 17.00 1.65
N SER A 102 4.68 16.52 0.73
CA SER A 102 6.13 16.35 0.89
C SER A 102 6.73 15.80 -0.40
N ASP A 103 7.98 16.14 -0.69
CA ASP A 103 8.76 15.55 -1.80
C ASP A 103 8.99 14.04 -1.64
N ASP A 104 8.78 13.49 -0.43
CA ASP A 104 8.97 12.06 -0.16
C ASP A 104 8.00 11.18 -0.97
N ILE A 105 6.88 11.73 -1.47
CA ILE A 105 5.89 11.00 -2.28
C ILE A 105 6.40 10.66 -3.70
N PHE A 106 7.54 11.21 -4.11
CA PHE A 106 8.21 10.91 -5.37
C PHE A 106 9.42 9.98 -5.20
N THR A 107 9.74 9.58 -3.96
CA THR A 107 10.88 8.72 -3.65
C THR A 107 10.41 7.30 -3.41
N ASP A 108 11.16 6.30 -3.89
CA ASP A 108 10.91 4.90 -3.55
C ASP A 108 11.31 4.60 -2.10
N TRP A 109 10.35 4.15 -1.30
CA TRP A 109 10.57 3.70 0.08
C TRP A 109 10.34 2.20 0.19
N VAL A 110 11.43 1.43 0.11
CA VAL A 110 11.40 -0.03 0.01
C VAL A 110 10.79 -0.67 1.27
N ILE A 111 9.85 -1.60 1.07
CA ILE A 111 9.29 -2.44 2.11
C ILE A 111 10.11 -3.73 2.22
N ARG A 112 10.46 -4.12 3.44
CA ARG A 112 11.10 -5.42 3.72
C ARG A 112 10.33 -6.22 4.74
N PHE A 113 9.80 -7.37 4.32
CA PHE A 113 9.05 -8.28 5.18
C PHE A 113 9.94 -9.07 6.15
N GLY A 114 9.34 -9.53 7.25
CA GLY A 114 9.94 -10.37 8.28
C GLY A 114 10.54 -9.62 9.48
N LYS A 115 10.57 -8.29 9.46
CA LYS A 115 11.13 -7.44 10.53
C LYS A 115 10.38 -6.12 10.63
N GLY A 116 10.71 -5.27 11.60
CA GLY A 116 10.14 -3.92 11.70
C GLY A 116 8.87 -3.83 12.55
N LYS A 117 8.17 -2.70 12.41
CA LYS A 117 7.03 -2.31 13.24
C LYS A 117 5.72 -2.15 12.46
N GLY A 118 5.78 -2.16 11.13
CA GLY A 118 4.59 -2.27 10.30
C GLY A 118 4.09 -3.71 10.30
N SER A 119 2.82 -3.92 10.01
CA SER A 119 2.24 -5.26 9.93
C SER A 119 1.23 -5.41 8.78
N ILE A 120 1.15 -6.64 8.27
CA ILE A 120 0.20 -7.09 7.25
C ILE A 120 -0.27 -8.51 7.59
N LEU A 121 -1.43 -8.91 7.10
CA LEU A 121 -2.05 -10.23 7.31
C LEU A 121 -2.18 -10.60 8.81
N GLU A 122 -2.61 -9.64 9.62
CA GLU A 122 -3.12 -9.90 10.97
C GLU A 122 -4.64 -10.07 10.92
N ARG A 123 -5.16 -11.10 11.61
CA ARG A 123 -6.59 -11.24 11.86
C ARG A 123 -6.98 -10.39 13.06
N VAL A 124 -7.92 -9.47 12.87
CA VAL A 124 -8.55 -8.69 13.92
C VAL A 124 -10.06 -8.86 13.77
N ASP A 125 -10.68 -9.56 14.72
CA ASP A 125 -12.08 -9.98 14.66
C ASP A 125 -12.40 -10.76 13.36
N ASP A 126 -13.30 -10.26 12.52
CA ASP A 126 -13.69 -10.83 11.23
C ASP A 126 -12.96 -10.20 10.02
N ARG A 127 -11.91 -9.40 10.30
CA ARG A 127 -11.18 -8.61 9.31
C ARG A 127 -9.70 -8.97 9.27
N ILE A 128 -9.08 -8.69 8.13
CA ILE A 128 -7.65 -8.83 7.90
C ILE A 128 -7.04 -7.43 7.78
N VAL A 129 -5.96 -7.19 8.51
CA VAL A 129 -5.10 -6.01 8.33
C VAL A 129 -4.32 -6.18 7.03
N LEU A 130 -4.58 -5.30 6.05
CA LEU A 130 -3.81 -5.26 4.80
C LEU A 130 -2.63 -4.30 4.86
N LEU A 131 -2.66 -3.33 5.77
CA LEU A 131 -1.54 -2.44 6.03
C LEU A 131 -1.69 -1.82 7.41
N GLU A 132 -0.66 -1.91 8.25
CA GLU A 132 -0.56 -1.10 9.46
C GLU A 132 0.87 -0.54 9.57
N PHE A 133 1.00 0.76 9.83
CA PHE A 133 2.29 1.38 10.13
C PHE A 133 2.12 2.62 11.00
N ASP A 134 3.20 3.01 11.70
CA ASP A 134 3.26 4.26 12.46
C ASP A 134 4.09 5.29 11.67
N PRO A 135 3.48 6.30 11.02
CA PRO A 135 4.21 7.28 10.22
C PRO A 135 5.24 8.08 11.06
N ARG A 136 5.05 8.19 12.38
CA ARG A 136 6.01 8.87 13.27
C ARG A 136 7.28 8.05 13.50
N HIS A 137 7.25 6.76 13.19
CA HIS A 137 8.39 5.86 13.28
C HIS A 137 9.03 5.55 11.93
N THR A 138 8.55 6.16 10.84
CA THR A 138 9.20 6.10 9.53
C THR A 138 10.12 7.31 9.36
N GLN A 139 10.96 7.28 8.33
CA GLN A 139 11.76 8.44 7.96
C GLN A 139 10.97 9.38 7.03
N MET A 140 9.97 8.85 6.32
CA MET A 140 9.06 9.58 5.42
C MET A 140 8.36 10.72 6.14
N ASP A 141 8.37 11.90 5.55
CA ASP A 141 7.59 13.06 5.94
C ASP A 141 6.17 13.00 5.36
N PHE A 142 5.48 11.89 5.63
CA PHE A 142 4.11 11.65 5.21
C PHE A 142 3.27 11.24 6.42
N LEU A 143 2.16 11.94 6.66
CA LEU A 143 1.27 11.73 7.81
C LEU A 143 1.97 11.79 9.19
N LYS A 144 3.13 12.46 9.31
CA LYS A 144 3.88 12.51 10.57
C LYS A 144 3.14 13.19 11.72
N ASP A 145 2.18 14.06 11.42
CA ASP A 145 1.43 14.81 12.42
C ASP A 145 0.25 14.04 13.03
N ILE A 146 -0.05 12.83 12.55
CA ILE A 146 -1.19 12.07 13.04
C ILE A 146 -0.90 11.49 14.43
N GLY A 147 -1.95 11.38 15.25
CA GLY A 147 -1.84 10.97 16.65
C GLY A 147 -1.53 9.48 16.90
N GLY A 148 -1.34 8.66 15.87
CA GLY A 148 -1.40 7.20 16.00
C GLY A 148 -0.77 6.44 14.83
N LYS A 149 -1.08 5.14 14.77
CA LYS A 149 -0.80 4.30 13.61
C LYS A 149 -1.93 4.40 12.61
N VAL A 150 -1.59 4.29 11.34
CA VAL A 150 -2.57 4.04 10.28
C VAL A 150 -2.79 2.54 10.19
N ARG A 151 -4.05 2.10 10.14
CA ARG A 151 -4.42 0.70 9.91
C ARG A 151 -5.51 0.62 8.84
N VAL A 152 -5.30 -0.23 7.84
CA VAL A 152 -6.26 -0.59 6.80
C VAL A 152 -6.70 -2.03 7.02
N THR A 153 -8.01 -2.23 7.22
CA THR A 153 -8.59 -3.57 7.38
C THR A 153 -9.65 -3.85 6.33
N VAL A 154 -9.82 -5.12 5.97
CA VAL A 154 -10.86 -5.59 5.04
C VAL A 154 -11.54 -6.85 5.57
N PRO A 155 -12.80 -7.14 5.24
CA PRO A 155 -13.41 -8.43 5.55
C PRO A 155 -12.62 -9.61 4.94
N GLU A 156 -12.39 -10.68 5.69
CA GLU A 156 -11.66 -11.85 5.16
C GLU A 156 -12.37 -12.47 3.93
N SER A 157 -13.71 -12.37 3.88
CA SER A 157 -14.51 -12.86 2.75
C SER A 157 -14.22 -12.15 1.44
N GLU A 158 -13.84 -10.87 1.49
CA GLU A 158 -13.56 -10.04 0.31
C GLU A 158 -12.22 -10.42 -0.33
N ILE A 159 -11.19 -10.66 0.50
CA ILE A 159 -9.91 -11.18 0.04
C ILE A 159 -10.11 -12.52 -0.69
N LYS A 160 -10.87 -13.44 -0.10
CA LYS A 160 -11.16 -14.75 -0.70
C LYS A 160 -11.95 -14.65 -2.00
N ALA A 161 -12.77 -13.60 -2.15
CA ALA A 161 -13.50 -13.32 -3.38
C ALA A 161 -12.62 -12.63 -4.44
N GLY A 162 -11.41 -12.18 -4.09
CA GLY A 162 -10.53 -11.41 -4.97
C GLY A 162 -11.05 -9.99 -5.23
N VAL A 163 -11.92 -9.46 -4.38
CA VAL A 163 -12.53 -8.13 -4.54
C VAL A 163 -12.50 -7.43 -3.20
N ILE A 164 -11.90 -6.24 -3.14
CA ILE A 164 -11.88 -5.40 -1.95
C ILE A 164 -12.82 -4.21 -2.17
N ALA A 165 -13.80 -4.04 -1.29
CA ALA A 165 -14.80 -2.97 -1.37
C ALA A 165 -15.17 -2.41 0.02
N GLY A 166 -15.08 -3.22 1.07
CA GLY A 166 -15.41 -2.87 2.45
C GLY A 166 -14.20 -2.49 3.29
N ALA A 167 -13.17 -1.88 2.68
CA ALA A 167 -11.98 -1.44 3.40
C ALA A 167 -12.34 -0.37 4.43
N VAL A 168 -11.64 -0.38 5.57
CA VAL A 168 -11.78 0.61 6.64
C VAL A 168 -10.40 1.07 7.05
N THR A 169 -10.24 2.40 7.10
CA THR A 169 -9.02 3.07 7.57
C THR A 169 -9.25 3.62 8.97
N GLU A 170 -8.31 3.35 9.88
CA GLU A 170 -8.35 3.80 11.26
C GLU A 170 -7.03 4.45 11.65
N VAL A 171 -7.10 5.49 12.47
CA VAL A 171 -5.94 6.04 13.22
C VAL A 171 -6.05 5.58 14.66
N ILE A 172 -5.14 4.71 15.09
CA ILE A 172 -5.18 3.99 16.39
C ILE A 172 -4.02 4.30 17.32
#